data_AF-A0A8J5S6Y5-F1
#
_entry.id   AF-A0A8J5S6Y5-F1
#
_cell.length_a   1.000
_cell.length_b   1.000
_cell.length_c   1.000
_cell.angle_alpha   90.00
_cell.angle_beta   90.00
_cell.angle_gamma   90.00
#
_symmetry.space_group_name_H-M   'P 1'
#
loop_
_entity.id
_entity.type
_entity.pdbx_description
1 polymer ?
#
loop_
_entity_poly.entity_id
_entity_poly.type
_entity_poly.pdbx_seq_one_letter_code
_entity_poly.pdbx_strand_id
1 'polypeptide(L)'
;MHLTLLFGGALLIISIFHSPNSPKRTNGRRLPSSNPNSPPRRARPPVSSPLRAPRRRTMAGAVHHHHLLPPRLLSGYPQPPRLRLPLRPRPLRLHPRVASATAASAPSDAALQEFRRWISSHGADTGGAASPAAVPEGLGLVAARGLSRGEVVAEVPKKLWIDADAVAASDLGRALSGGDLRPWVAVSLLLLREAARGAHSPWAPYLAILPSQSDSTIFWSEEELLEIQGTQLLSTTMGVKEYVQSEFDNVEAEIISKNKDLFPGTITFDDFLWAFGILRSRVFTGLRGDKLALIPLADLVNHSDDITSKEASWEIKGKGLFGRDVVFSLRTPVDVKSGEQIYVQYDLDKSNAELALDYGFTKSNSSRDSYTLTLEISESDPFYDDKLDIAELNGLGETAYFDLVLGESLPPQMLTYLRLLCLGGTDAFLLEALFRNAVWGHLELPVSFDNEEAICQVIRNACKSALSAYHTTVEEVYL
;
A
#
# COMPACT_ATOMS: atom_id res chain seq x y z
N MET A 1 25.11 21.37 5.63
CA MET A 1 24.37 20.24 5.02
C MET A 1 22.92 20.39 5.41
N HIS A 2 22.02 20.41 4.43
CA HIS A 2 20.58 20.32 4.65
C HIS A 2 20.20 18.87 4.43
N LEU A 3 19.75 18.19 5.49
CA LEU A 3 19.16 16.87 5.34
C LEU A 3 17.64 17.02 5.38
N THR A 4 16.98 16.61 4.32
CA THR A 4 15.52 16.56 4.22
C THR A 4 15.07 15.18 4.70
N LEU A 5 14.34 15.13 5.80
CA LEU A 5 13.63 13.92 6.24
C LEU A 5 12.14 14.19 6.04
N LEU A 6 11.47 13.37 5.24
CA LEU A 6 10.02 13.43 5.05
C LEU A 6 9.34 12.51 6.05
N PHE A 7 8.58 13.09 6.98
CA PHE A 7 7.73 12.36 7.91
C PHE A 7 6.28 12.71 7.61
N GLY A 8 5.48 11.76 7.12
CA GLY A 8 4.03 11.94 6.96
C GLY A 8 3.63 13.20 6.18
N GLY A 9 4.41 13.59 5.17
CA GLY A 9 4.18 14.79 4.36
C GLY A 9 4.66 16.12 4.98
N ALA A 10 5.25 16.13 6.18
CA ALA A 10 5.90 17.32 6.71
C ALA A 10 7.36 17.43 6.23
N LEU A 11 7.67 18.47 5.46
CA LEU A 11 9.03 18.85 5.06
C LEU A 11 9.74 19.48 6.26
N LEU A 12 10.67 18.76 6.90
CA LEU A 12 11.57 19.33 7.89
C LEU A 12 12.96 19.53 7.26
N ILE A 13 13.31 20.79 6.96
CA ILE A 13 14.67 21.17 6.56
C ILE A 13 15.51 21.31 7.83
N ILE A 14 16.32 20.30 8.16
CA ILE A 14 17.28 20.41 9.26
C ILE A 14 18.54 21.08 8.71
N SER A 15 18.74 22.35 9.07
CA SER A 15 19.96 23.11 8.76
C SER A 15 21.03 22.82 9.82
N ILE A 16 22.06 22.05 9.47
CA ILE A 16 23.27 21.92 10.30
C ILE A 16 24.18 23.10 9.98
N PHE A 17 24.22 24.11 10.85
CA PHE A 17 25.17 25.22 10.76
C PHE A 17 26.52 24.81 11.36
N HIS A 18 27.55 24.73 10.51
CA HIS A 18 28.94 24.75 10.96
C HIS A 18 29.45 26.19 10.92
N SER A 19 29.85 26.73 12.07
CA SER A 19 30.49 28.06 12.16
C SER A 19 31.97 27.94 11.80
N PRO A 20 32.49 28.61 10.76
CA PRO A 20 33.92 28.57 10.47
C PRO A 20 34.65 29.60 11.34
N ASN A 21 35.42 29.10 12.31
CA ASN A 21 36.46 29.91 12.95
C ASN A 21 37.56 30.21 11.91
N SER A 22 37.74 31.50 11.62
CA SER A 22 38.74 32.02 10.70
C SER A 22 40.11 32.14 11.37
N PRO A 23 41.22 31.84 10.67
CA PRO A 23 42.52 32.39 11.02
C PRO A 23 42.94 33.51 10.04
N LYS A 24 43.75 34.40 10.61
CA LYS A 24 44.16 35.71 10.13
C LYS A 24 45.05 35.67 8.88
N ARG A 25 44.93 36.74 8.08
CA ARG A 25 45.80 37.19 6.98
C ARG A 25 47.31 37.10 7.29
N THR A 26 48.10 36.73 6.28
CA THR A 26 49.38 37.40 5.95
C THR A 26 49.63 37.46 4.43
N ASN A 27 50.38 38.49 4.05
CA ASN A 27 50.58 39.11 2.73
C ASN A 27 51.23 38.25 1.61
N GLY A 28 50.77 38.50 0.37
CA GLY A 28 51.59 39.20 -0.63
C GLY A 28 52.26 38.41 -1.76
N ARG A 29 51.78 38.57 -3.01
CA ARG A 29 52.52 39.16 -4.18
C ARG A 29 51.72 39.01 -5.48
N ARG A 30 51.88 40.00 -6.37
CA ARG A 30 51.18 40.21 -7.65
C ARG A 30 51.94 39.60 -8.85
N LEU A 31 51.17 38.97 -9.77
CA LEU A 31 51.15 39.06 -11.26
C LEU A 31 52.41 38.67 -12.11
N PRO A 32 52.34 38.46 -13.47
CA PRO A 32 51.20 38.41 -14.41
C PRO A 32 51.21 37.34 -15.56
N SER A 33 50.02 37.14 -16.18
CA SER A 33 49.60 36.98 -17.60
C SER A 33 50.37 36.23 -18.73
N SER A 34 49.54 35.54 -19.57
CA SER A 34 49.60 35.33 -21.05
C SER A 34 50.66 34.35 -21.61
N ASN A 35 50.50 33.59 -22.70
CA ASN A 35 49.57 33.55 -23.85
C ASN A 35 49.69 32.14 -24.54
N PRO A 36 48.87 31.80 -25.57
CA PRO A 36 48.62 30.45 -26.11
C PRO A 36 49.60 30.06 -27.23
N ASN A 37 49.60 28.77 -27.63
CA ASN A 37 49.89 28.36 -29.00
C ASN A 37 49.63 26.84 -29.22
N SER A 38 48.67 26.53 -30.09
CA SER A 38 48.58 25.29 -30.88
C SER A 38 49.28 25.51 -32.24
N PRO A 39 49.74 24.47 -32.99
CA PRO A 39 48.95 23.97 -34.15
C PRO A 39 49.24 22.47 -34.50
N PRO A 40 48.94 21.90 -35.69
CA PRO A 40 47.71 21.15 -35.95
C PRO A 40 47.87 19.69 -36.46
N ARG A 41 46.73 18.97 -36.41
CA ARG A 41 46.26 17.74 -37.09
C ARG A 41 47.19 16.97 -38.07
N ARG A 42 47.16 15.62 -37.93
CA ARG A 42 47.08 14.68 -39.07
C ARG A 42 46.11 13.53 -38.78
N ALA A 43 45.22 13.28 -39.74
CA ALA A 43 44.19 12.25 -39.75
C ALA A 43 44.72 10.91 -40.27
N ARG A 44 44.13 9.79 -39.79
CA ARG A 44 44.13 8.47 -40.45
C ARG A 44 42.76 7.77 -40.27
N PRO A 45 42.37 6.88 -41.19
CA PRO A 45 40.98 6.57 -41.57
C PRO A 45 40.38 5.37 -40.77
N PRO A 46 39.11 4.97 -41.01
CA PRO A 46 38.25 4.36 -40.00
C PRO A 46 38.43 2.85 -39.89
N VAL A 47 38.25 2.31 -38.69
CA VAL A 47 38.04 0.87 -38.45
C VAL A 47 36.64 0.69 -37.89
N SER A 48 35.90 -0.18 -38.56
CA SER A 48 34.50 -0.55 -38.37
C SER A 48 34.20 -1.17 -37.01
N SER A 49 33.13 -0.70 -36.39
CA SER A 49 32.49 -1.26 -35.20
C SER A 49 31.78 -2.59 -35.53
N PRO A 50 31.85 -3.62 -34.67
CA PRO A 50 30.81 -4.64 -34.61
C PRO A 50 29.71 -4.22 -33.64
N LEU A 51 28.46 -4.39 -34.10
CA LEU A 51 27.21 -4.18 -33.39
C LEU A 51 27.19 -4.85 -32.00
N ARG A 52 26.88 -4.07 -30.97
CA ARG A 52 26.63 -4.55 -29.61
C ARG A 52 25.17 -5.01 -29.52
N ALA A 53 24.96 -6.32 -29.40
CA ALA A 53 23.65 -6.90 -29.10
C ALA A 53 23.13 -6.40 -27.73
N PRO A 54 21.80 -6.24 -27.55
CA PRO A 54 21.24 -5.78 -26.29
C PRO A 54 21.43 -6.86 -25.21
N ARG A 55 22.19 -6.53 -24.17
CA ARG A 55 22.30 -7.37 -22.96
C ARG A 55 20.95 -7.36 -22.25
N ARG A 56 20.35 -8.55 -22.13
CA ARG A 56 19.24 -8.84 -21.23
C ARG A 56 19.58 -8.33 -19.82
N ARG A 57 18.79 -7.38 -19.32
CA ARG A 57 18.73 -7.06 -17.88
C ARG A 57 18.14 -8.28 -17.18
N THR A 58 18.96 -9.00 -16.44
CA THR A 58 18.50 -9.87 -15.37
C THR A 58 18.15 -8.96 -14.19
N MET A 59 16.85 -8.71 -14.02
CA MET A 59 16.31 -8.11 -12.79
C MET A 59 16.53 -9.11 -11.66
N ALA A 60 17.40 -8.77 -10.71
CA ALA A 60 17.44 -9.42 -9.40
C ALA A 60 16.26 -8.84 -8.59
N GLY A 61 15.46 -9.72 -8.00
CA GLY A 61 14.15 -9.41 -7.45
C GLY A 61 14.21 -8.55 -6.19
N ALA A 62 13.63 -7.36 -6.28
CA ALA A 62 12.88 -6.79 -5.17
C ALA A 62 11.48 -7.40 -5.21
N VAL A 63 11.02 -7.94 -4.09
CA VAL A 63 9.65 -8.44 -3.93
C VAL A 63 8.72 -7.22 -3.96
N HIS A 64 8.31 -6.82 -5.16
CA HIS A 64 7.28 -5.80 -5.32
C HIS A 64 5.92 -6.43 -5.02
N HIS A 65 5.42 -6.17 -3.81
CA HIS A 65 4.00 -6.31 -3.54
C HIS A 65 3.25 -5.31 -4.44
N HIS A 66 2.66 -5.78 -5.54
CA HIS A 66 1.90 -4.94 -6.46
C HIS A 66 0.51 -4.67 -5.87
N HIS A 67 0.42 -3.58 -5.10
CA HIS A 67 -0.79 -3.11 -4.44
C HIS A 67 -1.79 -2.48 -5.42
N LEU A 68 -3.06 -2.36 -5.02
CA LEU A 68 -4.10 -1.57 -5.72
C LEU A 68 -3.74 -0.08 -5.83
N LEU A 69 -2.80 0.35 -5.01
CA LEU A 69 -2.23 1.67 -4.99
C LEU A 69 -0.84 1.63 -5.64
N PRO A 70 -0.42 2.67 -6.38
CA PRO A 70 0.98 2.85 -6.68
C PRO A 70 1.82 2.83 -5.39
N PRO A 71 3.04 2.26 -5.42
CA PRO A 71 3.91 2.15 -4.24
C PRO A 71 4.08 3.48 -3.46
N ARG A 72 4.02 4.61 -4.16
CA ARG A 72 4.16 5.97 -3.60
C ARG A 72 3.01 6.42 -2.68
N LEU A 73 1.83 5.80 -2.74
CA LEU A 73 0.68 6.21 -1.91
C LEU A 73 0.58 5.45 -0.59
N LEU A 74 1.21 4.27 -0.52
CA LEU A 74 1.49 3.63 0.76
C LEU A 74 2.59 4.37 1.52
N SER A 75 3.26 5.33 0.85
CA SER A 75 4.39 6.07 1.39
C SER A 75 4.29 7.58 1.10
N GLY A 76 3.33 8.23 1.75
CA GLY A 76 3.31 9.68 2.06
C GLY A 76 3.61 10.68 0.92
N TYR A 77 2.56 11.32 0.38
CA TYR A 77 2.63 12.59 -0.37
C TYR A 77 2.56 13.82 0.58
N PRO A 78 2.87 15.06 0.12
CA PRO A 78 3.23 16.17 0.98
C PRO A 78 2.01 16.84 1.64
N GLN A 79 2.19 17.18 2.90
CA GLN A 79 1.35 17.90 3.86
C GLN A 79 -0.13 17.46 3.89
N PRO A 80 -0.66 16.95 5.02
CA PRO A 80 -2.11 16.94 5.18
C PRO A 80 -2.62 18.37 4.97
N PRO A 81 -3.77 18.57 4.30
CA PRO A 81 -4.36 19.89 4.21
C PRO A 81 -4.46 20.48 5.62
N ARG A 82 -3.97 21.72 5.80
CA ARG A 82 -4.11 22.42 7.07
C ARG A 82 -5.61 22.66 7.31
N LEU A 83 -6.24 21.74 8.02
CA LEU A 83 -7.55 21.95 8.62
C LEU A 83 -7.43 23.14 9.56
N ARG A 84 -7.91 24.31 9.13
CA ARG A 84 -8.08 25.49 9.99
C ARG A 84 -9.32 25.28 10.84
N LEU A 85 -9.18 24.47 11.89
CA LEU A 85 -10.22 24.31 12.91
C LEU A 85 -10.12 25.45 13.95
N PRO A 86 -11.26 25.95 14.47
CA PRO A 86 -11.27 27.03 15.43
C PRO A 86 -10.56 26.62 16.73
N LEU A 87 -9.60 27.46 17.14
CA LEU A 87 -8.87 27.33 18.40
C LEU A 87 -9.81 27.44 19.60
N ARG A 88 -10.20 26.30 20.18
CA ARG A 88 -10.37 26.05 21.64
C ARG A 88 -11.06 24.69 21.88
N PRO A 89 -10.39 23.71 22.51
CA PRO A 89 -11.11 22.60 23.12
C PRO A 89 -11.74 23.09 24.43
N ARG A 90 -13.07 22.94 24.56
CA ARG A 90 -13.71 22.88 25.89
C ARG A 90 -13.54 21.46 26.41
N PRO A 91 -13.26 21.25 27.70
CA PRO A 91 -13.22 19.91 28.27
C PRO A 91 -14.62 19.30 28.19
N LEU A 92 -14.80 18.32 27.30
CA LEU A 92 -16.02 17.54 27.21
C LEU A 92 -15.97 16.49 28.32
N ARG A 93 -16.83 16.66 29.33
CA ARG A 93 -17.17 15.57 30.25
C ARG A 93 -17.86 14.48 29.44
N LEU A 94 -17.25 13.29 29.39
CA LEU A 94 -17.87 12.08 28.88
C LEU A 94 -19.13 11.79 29.70
N HIS A 95 -20.28 12.06 29.11
CA HIS A 95 -21.53 11.39 29.46
C HIS A 95 -21.75 10.29 28.43
N PRO A 96 -22.18 9.09 28.84
CA PRO A 96 -22.41 7.97 27.93
C PRO A 96 -23.65 8.29 27.11
N ARG A 97 -23.44 8.88 25.95
CA ARG A 97 -24.48 9.15 24.99
C ARG A 97 -24.22 8.25 23.81
N VAL A 98 -25.00 7.18 23.77
CA VAL A 98 -25.24 6.26 22.66
C VAL A 98 -25.15 7.04 21.34
N ALA A 99 -23.96 7.01 20.73
CA ALA A 99 -23.78 7.42 19.35
C ALA A 99 -24.22 6.21 18.53
N SER A 100 -25.41 6.32 17.95
CA SER A 100 -25.80 5.52 16.81
C SER A 100 -24.85 5.89 15.66
N ALA A 101 -23.62 5.37 15.70
CA ALA A 101 -22.97 4.93 14.47
C ALA A 101 -24.01 4.02 13.81
N THR A 102 -24.46 4.35 12.61
CA THR A 102 -25.22 3.40 11.82
C THR A 102 -24.28 2.23 11.56
N ALA A 103 -24.29 1.26 12.47
CA ALA A 103 -23.69 -0.04 12.27
C ALA A 103 -24.14 -0.49 10.89
N ALA A 104 -23.18 -0.87 10.04
CA ALA A 104 -23.48 -1.45 8.74
C ALA A 104 -24.59 -2.48 8.96
N SER A 105 -25.78 -2.22 8.43
CA SER A 105 -26.93 -3.04 8.76
C SER A 105 -26.65 -4.44 8.24
N ALA A 106 -26.52 -5.41 9.15
CA ALA A 106 -26.31 -6.80 8.76
C ALA A 106 -27.36 -7.19 7.71
N PRO A 107 -26.97 -7.91 6.66
CA PRO A 107 -27.90 -8.25 5.59
C PRO A 107 -29.08 -9.03 6.17
N SER A 108 -30.27 -8.74 5.66
CA SER A 108 -31.48 -9.42 6.13
C SER A 108 -31.37 -10.94 5.93
N ASP A 109 -32.00 -11.72 6.81
CA ASP A 109 -32.07 -13.17 6.66
C ASP A 109 -32.63 -13.59 5.29
N ALA A 110 -33.53 -12.79 4.73
CA ALA A 110 -34.09 -13.01 3.40
C ALA A 110 -33.01 -12.87 2.30
N ALA A 111 -32.19 -11.82 2.35
CA ALA A 111 -31.08 -11.62 1.41
C ALA A 111 -30.05 -12.75 1.51
N LEU A 112 -29.71 -13.17 2.73
CA LEU A 112 -28.78 -14.29 2.94
C LEU A 112 -29.32 -15.62 2.43
N GLN A 113 -30.63 -15.88 2.60
CA GLN A 113 -31.28 -17.06 2.04
C GLN A 113 -31.31 -17.03 0.52
N GLU A 114 -31.59 -15.87 -0.08
CA GLU A 114 -31.56 -15.69 -1.53
C GLU A 114 -30.15 -15.90 -2.09
N PHE A 115 -29.13 -15.33 -1.44
CA PHE A 115 -27.73 -15.57 -1.77
C PHE A 115 -27.38 -17.06 -1.74
N ARG A 116 -27.76 -17.78 -0.67
CA ARG A 116 -27.55 -19.24 -0.53
C ARG A 116 -28.21 -20.02 -1.68
N ARG A 117 -29.44 -19.67 -2.08
CA ARG A 117 -30.10 -20.33 -3.23
C ARG A 117 -29.37 -20.04 -4.54
N TRP A 118 -28.93 -18.80 -4.73
CA TRP A 118 -28.24 -18.35 -5.94
C TRP A 118 -26.88 -19.04 -6.13
N ILE A 119 -26.04 -19.13 -5.09
CA ILE A 119 -24.75 -19.84 -5.20
C ILE A 119 -24.96 -21.32 -5.55
N SER A 120 -25.90 -21.99 -4.88
CA SER A 120 -26.20 -23.41 -5.14
C SER A 120 -26.75 -23.63 -6.55
N SER A 121 -27.65 -22.77 -7.04
CA SER A 121 -28.20 -22.91 -8.40
C SER A 121 -27.17 -22.68 -9.50
N HIS A 122 -26.08 -21.97 -9.19
CA HIS A 122 -25.00 -21.70 -10.14
C HIS A 122 -23.82 -22.67 -10.01
N GLY A 123 -23.91 -23.69 -9.15
CA GLY A 123 -22.89 -24.72 -8.99
C GLY A 123 -21.69 -24.28 -8.14
N ALA A 124 -21.81 -23.18 -7.39
CA ALA A 124 -20.96 -22.94 -6.24
C ALA A 124 -21.51 -23.76 -5.07
N ASP A 125 -20.63 -24.51 -4.42
CA ASP A 125 -21.01 -25.45 -3.38
C ASP A 125 -19.99 -25.42 -2.26
N THR A 126 -20.47 -25.61 -1.03
CA THR A 126 -19.64 -25.87 0.13
C THR A 126 -19.52 -27.38 0.40
N GLY A 127 -20.19 -28.24 -0.37
CA GLY A 127 -20.21 -29.69 -0.18
C GLY A 127 -20.81 -30.10 1.17
N GLY A 128 -21.65 -29.24 1.76
CA GLY A 128 -22.12 -29.38 3.13
C GLY A 128 -21.04 -29.17 4.21
N ALA A 129 -19.88 -28.61 3.85
CA ALA A 129 -18.80 -28.31 4.80
C ALA A 129 -19.08 -27.04 5.60
N ALA A 130 -19.66 -26.02 4.97
CA ALA A 130 -19.84 -24.70 5.57
C ALA A 130 -21.14 -24.01 5.12
N SER A 131 -21.57 -23.00 5.87
CA SER A 131 -22.68 -22.13 5.48
C SER A 131 -22.41 -20.66 5.85
N PRO A 132 -22.81 -19.69 5.00
CA PRO A 132 -22.72 -18.26 5.32
C PRO A 132 -23.60 -17.88 6.50
N ALA A 133 -23.09 -17.29 7.57
CA ALA A 133 -23.87 -16.91 8.75
C ALA A 133 -23.43 -15.56 9.33
N ALA A 134 -24.29 -14.95 10.15
CA ALA A 134 -23.91 -13.79 10.95
C ALA A 134 -22.96 -14.21 12.09
N VAL A 135 -21.88 -13.46 12.26
CA VAL A 135 -20.78 -13.67 13.20
C VAL A 135 -20.36 -12.32 13.80
N PRO A 136 -19.52 -12.27 14.85
CA PRO A 136 -19.09 -10.99 15.45
C PRO A 136 -18.43 -10.02 14.45
N GLU A 137 -17.73 -10.54 13.44
CA GLU A 137 -17.03 -9.77 12.41
C GLU A 137 -17.94 -9.38 11.22
N GLY A 138 -19.25 -9.64 11.31
CA GLY A 138 -20.24 -9.38 10.26
C GLY A 138 -20.80 -10.67 9.66
N LEU A 139 -20.47 -10.95 8.40
CA LEU A 139 -20.76 -12.25 7.77
C LEU A 139 -19.51 -13.12 7.76
N GLY A 140 -19.71 -14.41 8.02
CA GLY A 140 -18.65 -15.42 8.09
C GLY A 140 -19.08 -16.76 7.49
N LEU A 141 -18.13 -17.67 7.32
CA LEU A 141 -18.40 -19.07 7.01
C LEU A 141 -18.36 -19.90 8.30
N VAL A 142 -19.46 -20.58 8.62
CA VAL A 142 -19.55 -21.47 9.80
C VAL A 142 -19.54 -22.92 9.34
N ALA A 143 -18.71 -23.74 9.98
CA ALA A 143 -18.57 -25.15 9.66
C ALA A 143 -19.84 -25.92 10.02
N ALA A 144 -20.44 -26.62 9.06
CA ALA A 144 -21.63 -27.43 9.28
C ALA A 144 -21.30 -28.78 9.94
N ARG A 145 -20.05 -29.23 9.84
CA ARG A 145 -19.50 -30.45 10.47
C ARG A 145 -18.05 -30.23 10.87
N GLY A 146 -17.44 -31.20 11.54
CA GLY A 146 -15.99 -31.19 11.73
C GLY A 146 -15.25 -31.23 10.39
N LEU A 147 -14.25 -30.37 10.25
CA LEU A 147 -13.37 -30.24 9.10
C LEU A 147 -11.91 -30.45 9.51
N SER A 148 -11.16 -31.22 8.73
CA SER A 148 -9.72 -31.39 8.93
C SER A 148 -8.92 -30.33 8.17
N ARG A 149 -7.71 -30.02 8.65
CA ARG A 149 -6.76 -29.15 7.94
C ARG A 149 -6.59 -29.59 6.48
N GLY A 150 -6.66 -28.62 5.57
CA GLY A 150 -6.52 -28.79 4.13
C GLY A 150 -7.81 -29.21 3.42
N GLU A 151 -8.89 -29.46 4.15
CA GLU A 151 -10.18 -29.83 3.58
C GLU A 151 -10.82 -28.65 2.82
N VAL A 152 -11.49 -28.95 1.70
CA VAL A 152 -12.16 -27.95 0.86
C VAL A 152 -13.43 -27.45 1.55
N VAL A 153 -13.53 -26.13 1.68
CA VAL A 153 -14.64 -25.43 2.33
C VAL A 153 -15.64 -24.90 1.31
N ALA A 154 -15.15 -24.36 0.20
CA ALA A 154 -15.97 -23.80 -0.86
C ALA A 154 -15.30 -23.95 -2.23
N GLU A 155 -16.10 -24.24 -3.25
CA GLU A 155 -15.70 -24.18 -4.65
C GLU A 155 -16.59 -23.20 -5.41
N VAL A 156 -15.98 -22.20 -6.05
CA VAL A 156 -16.68 -21.13 -6.77
C VAL A 156 -16.29 -21.13 -8.24
N PRO A 157 -17.21 -21.47 -9.16
CA PRO A 157 -16.96 -21.44 -10.60
C PRO A 157 -16.62 -20.05 -11.13
N LYS A 158 -15.69 -19.97 -12.09
CA LYS A 158 -15.22 -18.73 -12.73
C LYS A 158 -16.33 -17.84 -13.29
N LYS A 159 -17.43 -18.44 -13.78
CA LYS A 159 -18.60 -17.68 -14.28
C LYS A 159 -19.29 -16.79 -13.23
N LEU A 160 -19.00 -16.99 -11.94
CA LEU A 160 -19.53 -16.18 -10.85
C LEU A 160 -18.60 -15.04 -10.42
N TRP A 161 -17.35 -15.04 -10.87
CA TRP A 161 -16.36 -14.05 -10.45
C TRP A 161 -16.70 -12.68 -11.03
N ILE A 162 -16.30 -11.63 -10.33
CA ILE A 162 -16.33 -10.25 -10.83
C ILE A 162 -14.87 -9.84 -11.03
N ASP A 163 -14.41 -9.86 -12.27
CA ASP A 163 -13.01 -9.67 -12.67
C ASP A 163 -12.89 -9.07 -14.08
N ALA A 164 -11.65 -8.98 -14.59
CA ALA A 164 -11.38 -8.43 -15.92
C ALA A 164 -12.07 -9.21 -17.07
N ASP A 165 -12.25 -10.53 -16.95
CA ASP A 165 -12.94 -11.33 -17.96
C ASP A 165 -14.45 -11.01 -17.94
N ALA A 166 -15.04 -10.87 -16.74
CA ALA A 166 -16.42 -10.44 -16.58
C ALA A 166 -16.65 -9.03 -17.12
N VAL A 167 -15.69 -8.11 -16.94
CA VAL A 167 -15.72 -6.77 -17.55
C VAL A 167 -15.73 -6.88 -19.07
N ALA A 168 -14.79 -7.64 -19.65
CA ALA A 168 -14.66 -7.80 -21.09
C ALA A 168 -15.89 -8.46 -21.74
N ALA A 169 -16.55 -9.38 -21.03
CA ALA A 169 -17.76 -10.04 -21.49
C ALA A 169 -19.03 -9.17 -21.37
N SER A 170 -18.98 -8.08 -20.61
CA SER A 170 -20.11 -7.15 -20.43
C SER A 170 -20.15 -6.07 -21.52
N ASP A 171 -21.25 -5.31 -21.59
CA ASP A 171 -21.33 -4.15 -22.49
C ASP A 171 -20.29 -3.05 -22.16
N LEU A 172 -19.76 -3.03 -20.93
CA LEU A 172 -18.66 -2.13 -20.56
C LEU A 172 -17.37 -2.51 -21.29
N GLY A 173 -17.13 -3.79 -21.58
CA GLY A 173 -15.90 -4.25 -22.21
C GLY A 173 -15.54 -3.44 -23.45
N ARG A 174 -16.52 -3.16 -24.33
CA ARG A 174 -16.35 -2.33 -25.53
C ARG A 174 -15.99 -0.88 -25.23
N ALA A 175 -16.66 -0.27 -24.25
CA ALA A 175 -16.40 1.12 -23.84
C ALA A 175 -15.01 1.28 -23.19
N LEU A 176 -14.52 0.23 -22.52
CA LEU A 176 -13.22 0.22 -21.86
C LEU A 176 -12.06 -0.28 -22.75
N SER A 177 -12.36 -0.89 -23.90
CA SER A 177 -11.38 -1.54 -24.82
C SER A 177 -10.32 -0.60 -25.42
N GLY A 178 -10.48 0.72 -25.31
CA GLY A 178 -9.60 1.72 -25.93
C GLY A 178 -8.72 2.51 -24.95
N GLY A 179 -8.85 2.29 -23.64
CA GLY A 179 -8.12 3.03 -22.61
C GLY A 179 -7.13 2.14 -21.87
N ASP A 180 -5.99 2.71 -21.46
CA ASP A 180 -5.06 2.07 -20.51
C ASP A 180 -5.63 2.21 -19.08
N LEU A 181 -6.75 1.55 -18.84
CA LEU A 181 -7.42 1.56 -17.55
C LEU A 181 -6.79 0.55 -16.62
N ARG A 182 -6.58 0.98 -15.38
CA ARG A 182 -6.07 0.06 -14.36
C ARG A 182 -7.11 -1.03 -14.07
N PRO A 183 -6.68 -2.28 -13.85
CA PRO A 183 -7.59 -3.42 -13.66
C PRO A 183 -8.64 -3.19 -12.57
N TRP A 184 -8.26 -2.57 -11.45
CA TRP A 184 -9.17 -2.31 -10.35
C TRP A 184 -10.27 -1.31 -10.73
N VAL A 185 -9.95 -0.29 -11.54
CA VAL A 185 -10.93 0.72 -11.99
C VAL A 185 -11.99 0.05 -12.86
N ALA A 186 -11.55 -0.81 -13.78
CA ALA A 186 -12.45 -1.54 -14.67
C ALA A 186 -13.42 -2.44 -13.88
N VAL A 187 -12.91 -3.17 -12.88
CA VAL A 187 -13.73 -4.03 -12.02
C VAL A 187 -14.65 -3.20 -11.10
N SER A 188 -14.19 -2.06 -10.57
CA SER A 188 -15.04 -1.14 -9.81
C SER A 188 -16.22 -0.62 -10.64
N LEU A 189 -15.99 -0.26 -11.91
CA LEU A 189 -17.06 0.20 -12.81
C LEU A 189 -18.09 -0.89 -13.09
N LEU A 190 -17.66 -2.14 -13.26
CA LEU A 190 -18.58 -3.27 -13.39
C LEU A 190 -19.38 -3.46 -12.10
N LEU A 191 -18.73 -3.46 -10.94
CA LEU A 191 -19.38 -3.60 -9.65
C LEU A 191 -20.47 -2.54 -9.44
N LEU A 192 -20.15 -1.27 -9.73
CA LEU A 192 -21.07 -0.14 -9.63
C LEU A 192 -22.25 -0.23 -10.58
N ARG A 193 -21.98 -0.55 -11.85
CA ARG A 193 -23.03 -0.74 -12.85
C ARG A 193 -24.00 -1.84 -12.42
N GLU A 194 -23.47 -2.97 -11.95
CA GLU A 194 -24.28 -4.11 -11.53
C GLU A 194 -25.05 -3.83 -10.25
N ALA A 195 -24.48 -3.07 -9.30
CA ALA A 195 -25.22 -2.56 -8.14
C ALA A 195 -26.39 -1.66 -8.57
N ALA A 196 -26.16 -0.72 -9.49
CA ALA A 196 -27.19 0.19 -10.00
C ALA A 196 -28.32 -0.52 -10.78
N ARG A 197 -28.05 -1.68 -11.37
CA ARG A 197 -29.07 -2.51 -12.05
C ARG A 197 -30.01 -3.21 -11.08
N GLY A 198 -29.69 -3.27 -9.79
CA GLY A 198 -30.50 -3.90 -8.76
C GLY A 198 -30.89 -5.34 -9.12
N ALA A 199 -32.18 -5.66 -9.04
CA ALA A 199 -32.71 -7.01 -9.31
C ALA A 199 -32.44 -7.55 -10.73
N HIS A 200 -32.03 -6.70 -11.68
CA HIS A 200 -31.68 -7.11 -13.04
C HIS A 200 -30.21 -7.52 -13.19
N SER A 201 -29.40 -7.41 -12.14
CA SER A 201 -28.02 -7.89 -12.15
C SER A 201 -27.98 -9.41 -11.91
N PRO A 202 -27.14 -10.17 -12.65
CA PRO A 202 -26.93 -11.58 -12.34
C PRO A 202 -26.22 -11.78 -10.98
N TRP A 203 -25.59 -10.75 -10.43
CA TRP A 203 -24.97 -10.76 -9.10
C TRP A 203 -25.86 -10.14 -8.01
N ALA A 204 -27.13 -9.81 -8.29
CA ALA A 204 -28.00 -9.13 -7.32
C ALA A 204 -28.02 -9.79 -5.93
N PRO A 205 -28.08 -11.14 -5.79
CA PRO A 205 -28.04 -11.78 -4.47
C PRO A 205 -26.71 -11.62 -3.73
N TYR A 206 -25.58 -11.56 -4.45
CA TYR A 206 -24.26 -11.29 -3.86
C TYR A 206 -24.12 -9.82 -3.45
N LEU A 207 -24.53 -8.89 -4.32
CA LEU A 207 -24.47 -7.46 -4.04
C LEU A 207 -25.34 -7.08 -2.83
N ALA A 208 -26.48 -7.76 -2.64
CA ALA A 208 -27.39 -7.54 -1.52
C ALA A 208 -26.81 -7.97 -0.15
N ILE A 209 -25.73 -8.76 -0.12
CA ILE A 209 -25.06 -9.17 1.13
C ILE A 209 -23.73 -8.45 1.36
N LEU A 210 -23.26 -7.64 0.41
CA LEU A 210 -22.07 -6.84 0.61
C LEU A 210 -22.32 -5.75 1.66
N PRO A 211 -21.33 -5.43 2.50
CA PRO A 211 -21.46 -4.34 3.45
C PRO A 211 -21.58 -3.00 2.71
N SER A 212 -22.41 -2.10 3.22
CA SER A 212 -22.53 -0.74 2.70
C SER A 212 -21.28 0.10 2.99
N GLN A 213 -20.54 -0.23 4.04
CA GLN A 213 -19.26 0.36 4.40
C GLN A 213 -18.49 -0.60 5.32
N SER A 214 -17.17 -0.46 5.38
CA SER A 214 -16.33 -1.11 6.40
C SER A 214 -15.77 -0.08 7.37
N ASP A 215 -15.16 -0.53 8.45
CA ASP A 215 -14.46 0.33 9.41
C ASP A 215 -13.07 0.76 8.90
N SER A 216 -12.81 0.62 7.59
CA SER A 216 -11.59 1.14 6.97
C SER A 216 -11.51 2.65 7.11
N THR A 217 -10.31 3.15 7.40
CA THR A 217 -10.05 4.58 7.60
C THR A 217 -10.44 5.45 6.39
N ILE A 218 -10.57 4.89 5.18
CA ILE A 218 -11.03 5.65 4.01
C ILE A 218 -12.48 6.15 4.18
N PHE A 219 -13.30 5.42 4.96
CA PHE A 219 -14.71 5.73 5.21
C PHE A 219 -14.94 6.57 6.48
N TRP A 220 -13.89 6.82 7.27
CA TRP A 220 -14.02 7.55 8.53
C TRP A 220 -14.45 9.00 8.30
N SER A 221 -15.23 9.51 9.25
CA SER A 221 -15.62 10.92 9.32
C SER A 221 -14.42 11.81 9.66
N GLU A 222 -14.57 13.12 9.52
CA GLU A 222 -13.53 14.06 9.92
C GLU A 222 -13.21 13.94 11.42
N GLU A 223 -14.22 13.74 12.26
CA GLU A 223 -14.06 13.55 13.71
C GLU A 223 -13.31 12.27 14.04
N GLU A 224 -13.62 11.16 13.36
CA GLU A 224 -12.91 9.89 13.56
C GLU A 224 -11.45 9.99 13.09
N LEU A 225 -11.18 10.70 11.99
CA LEU A 225 -9.81 10.93 11.51
C LEU A 225 -8.99 11.83 12.46
N LEU A 226 -9.64 12.70 13.24
CA LEU A 226 -8.94 13.50 14.26
C LEU A 226 -8.37 12.63 15.39
N GLU A 227 -8.99 11.49 15.70
CA GLU A 227 -8.50 10.55 16.73
C GLU A 227 -7.14 9.93 16.35
N ILE A 228 -6.81 9.89 15.05
CA ILE A 228 -5.52 9.41 14.55
C ILE A 228 -4.60 10.55 14.07
N GLN A 229 -4.85 11.78 14.54
CA GLN A 229 -4.01 12.94 14.22
C GLN A 229 -2.55 12.71 14.63
N GLY A 230 -1.64 12.96 13.68
CA GLY A 230 -0.19 12.81 13.87
C GLY A 230 0.34 11.41 13.51
N THR A 231 -0.54 10.44 13.30
CA THR A 231 -0.15 9.09 12.88
C THR A 231 0.24 9.05 11.40
N GLN A 232 1.09 8.08 11.04
CA GLN A 232 1.37 7.78 9.64
C GLN A 232 0.13 7.24 8.90
N LEU A 233 -0.73 6.50 9.61
CA LEU A 233 -1.99 5.98 9.06
C LEU A 233 -2.90 7.10 8.55
N LEU A 234 -2.99 8.23 9.23
CA LEU A 234 -3.77 9.38 8.76
C LEU A 234 -3.23 9.90 7.43
N SER A 235 -1.92 10.18 7.34
CA SER A 235 -1.30 10.66 6.11
C SER A 235 -1.48 9.68 4.95
N THR A 236 -1.32 8.38 5.20
CA THR A 236 -1.55 7.34 4.19
C THR A 236 -3.01 7.29 3.77
N THR A 237 -3.94 7.34 4.71
CA THR A 237 -5.39 7.34 4.42
C THR A 237 -5.78 8.51 3.54
N MET A 238 -5.31 9.72 3.87
CA MET A 238 -5.59 10.93 3.08
C MET A 238 -5.02 10.83 1.67
N GLY A 239 -3.76 10.38 1.53
CA GLY A 239 -3.15 10.16 0.22
C GLY A 239 -3.93 9.14 -0.63
N VAL A 240 -4.46 8.09 -0.02
CA VAL A 240 -5.34 7.12 -0.70
C VAL A 240 -6.65 7.76 -1.15
N LYS A 241 -7.32 8.54 -0.29
CA LYS A 241 -8.57 9.23 -0.66
C LYS A 241 -8.34 10.20 -1.81
N GLU A 242 -7.28 11.00 -1.77
CA GLU A 242 -6.91 11.94 -2.83
C GLU A 242 -6.63 11.23 -4.16
N TYR A 243 -5.90 10.11 -4.13
CA TYR A 243 -5.66 9.32 -5.33
C TYR A 243 -6.95 8.74 -5.90
N VAL A 244 -7.79 8.12 -5.07
CA VAL A 244 -9.06 7.55 -5.54
C VAL A 244 -9.97 8.65 -6.10
N GLN A 245 -9.96 9.85 -5.51
CA GLN A 245 -10.68 11.01 -6.02
C GLN A 245 -10.17 11.43 -7.40
N SER A 246 -8.85 11.62 -7.57
CA SER A 246 -8.27 11.98 -8.86
C SER A 246 -8.63 10.96 -9.96
N GLU A 247 -8.77 9.70 -9.59
CA GLU A 247 -9.08 8.62 -10.50
C GLU A 247 -10.56 8.55 -10.83
N PHE A 248 -11.41 8.83 -9.85
CA PHE A 248 -12.82 9.05 -10.08
C PHE A 248 -13.04 10.21 -11.06
N ASP A 249 -12.39 11.36 -10.85
CA ASP A 249 -12.54 12.53 -11.72
C ASP A 249 -12.15 12.22 -13.19
N ASN A 250 -11.03 11.50 -13.37
CA ASN A 250 -10.57 11.05 -14.68
C ASN A 250 -11.56 10.08 -15.34
N VAL A 251 -12.05 9.10 -14.59
CA VAL A 251 -12.99 8.08 -15.08
C VAL A 251 -14.36 8.68 -15.36
N GLU A 252 -14.82 9.62 -14.55
CA GLU A 252 -16.07 10.33 -14.75
C GLU A 252 -16.04 11.12 -16.06
N ALA A 253 -14.96 11.87 -16.31
CA ALA A 253 -14.78 12.68 -17.50
C ALA A 253 -14.61 11.83 -18.77
N GLU A 254 -13.78 10.79 -18.70
CA GLU A 254 -13.35 10.04 -19.89
C GLU A 254 -14.28 8.86 -20.24
N ILE A 255 -15.00 8.30 -19.25
CA ILE A 255 -15.76 7.05 -19.42
C ILE A 255 -17.23 7.25 -19.06
N ILE A 256 -17.53 7.59 -17.80
CA ILE A 256 -18.92 7.61 -17.32
C ILE A 256 -19.74 8.64 -18.09
N SER A 257 -19.21 9.86 -18.24
CA SER A 257 -19.88 10.95 -18.94
C SER A 257 -20.09 10.70 -20.44
N LYS A 258 -19.20 9.92 -21.07
CA LYS A 258 -19.28 9.60 -22.51
C LYS A 258 -20.17 8.39 -22.81
N ASN A 259 -20.45 7.54 -21.82
CA ASN A 259 -21.19 6.29 -21.97
C ASN A 259 -22.36 6.21 -20.96
N LYS A 260 -23.14 7.29 -20.83
CA LYS A 260 -24.23 7.40 -19.84
C LYS A 260 -25.31 6.33 -19.99
N ASP A 261 -25.47 5.77 -21.18
CA ASP A 261 -26.37 4.66 -21.46
C ASP A 261 -25.94 3.35 -20.77
N LEU A 262 -24.64 3.20 -20.46
CA LEU A 262 -24.10 2.01 -19.79
C LEU A 262 -24.23 2.05 -18.26
N PHE A 263 -24.43 3.23 -17.67
CA PHE A 263 -24.48 3.44 -16.23
C PHE A 263 -25.87 3.92 -15.81
N PRO A 264 -26.70 3.04 -15.21
CA PRO A 264 -28.01 3.44 -14.72
C PRO A 264 -27.87 4.43 -13.55
N GLY A 265 -28.15 5.71 -13.79
CA GLY A 265 -28.11 6.75 -12.76
C GLY A 265 -26.76 7.45 -12.61
N THR A 266 -26.68 8.33 -11.61
CA THR A 266 -25.46 9.09 -11.30
C THR A 266 -24.57 8.27 -10.38
N ILE A 267 -23.31 8.11 -10.76
CA ILE A 267 -22.27 7.53 -9.89
C ILE A 267 -21.60 8.68 -9.17
N THR A 268 -21.56 8.63 -7.84
CA THR A 268 -20.88 9.60 -6.99
C THR A 268 -19.48 9.14 -6.61
N PHE A 269 -18.69 10.04 -6.03
CA PHE A 269 -17.39 9.67 -5.46
C PHE A 269 -17.55 8.63 -4.33
N ASP A 270 -18.57 8.75 -3.49
CA ASP A 270 -18.82 7.81 -2.38
C ASP A 270 -19.12 6.40 -2.91
N ASP A 271 -19.87 6.29 -4.01
CA ASP A 271 -20.10 5.01 -4.68
C ASP A 271 -18.76 4.42 -5.17
N PHE A 272 -17.93 5.24 -5.82
CA PHE A 272 -16.63 4.81 -6.32
C PHE A 272 -15.66 4.40 -5.21
N LEU A 273 -15.66 5.13 -4.09
CA LEU A 273 -14.89 4.82 -2.90
C LEU A 273 -15.40 3.53 -2.24
N TRP A 274 -16.71 3.30 -2.20
CA TRP A 274 -17.29 2.03 -1.76
C TRP A 274 -16.78 0.86 -2.61
N ALA A 275 -16.83 0.98 -3.95
CA ALA A 275 -16.34 -0.07 -4.84
C ALA A 275 -14.84 -0.33 -4.63
N PHE A 276 -14.03 0.72 -4.46
CA PHE A 276 -12.61 0.59 -4.11
C PHE A 276 -12.40 -0.14 -2.78
N GLY A 277 -13.16 0.22 -1.73
CA GLY A 277 -13.08 -0.43 -0.42
C GLY A 277 -13.52 -1.90 -0.44
N ILE A 278 -14.56 -2.25 -1.20
CA ILE A 278 -14.98 -3.63 -1.44
C ILE A 278 -13.85 -4.43 -2.09
N LEU A 279 -13.24 -3.92 -3.17
CA LEU A 279 -12.13 -4.61 -3.81
C LEU A 279 -10.92 -4.75 -2.88
N ARG A 280 -10.58 -3.69 -2.13
CA ARG A 280 -9.41 -3.69 -1.24
C ARG A 280 -9.54 -4.70 -0.09
N SER A 281 -10.75 -4.84 0.45
CA SER A 281 -11.02 -5.69 1.61
C SER A 281 -11.31 -7.15 1.26
N ARG A 282 -11.79 -7.46 0.05
CA ARG A 282 -12.31 -8.80 -0.32
C ARG A 282 -11.51 -9.55 -1.37
N VAL A 283 -10.62 -8.87 -2.10
CA VAL A 283 -9.76 -9.53 -3.09
C VAL A 283 -8.65 -10.32 -2.38
N PHE A 284 -8.57 -11.62 -2.65
CA PHE A 284 -7.58 -12.52 -2.05
C PHE A 284 -6.14 -12.08 -2.37
N THR A 285 -5.25 -12.21 -1.38
CA THR A 285 -3.82 -11.98 -1.56
C THR A 285 -3.27 -12.92 -2.64
N GLY A 286 -2.55 -12.35 -3.63
CA GLY A 286 -2.09 -13.07 -4.82
C GLY A 286 -2.98 -12.93 -6.06
N LEU A 287 -4.24 -12.51 -5.91
CA LEU A 287 -5.13 -12.12 -7.02
C LEU A 287 -5.11 -10.60 -7.20
N ARG A 288 -3.98 -10.05 -7.65
CA ARG A 288 -3.83 -8.60 -7.90
C ARG A 288 -3.45 -8.32 -9.37
N GLY A 289 -3.55 -7.05 -9.77
CA GLY A 289 -3.34 -6.64 -11.17
C GLY A 289 -4.36 -7.30 -12.09
N ASP A 290 -3.89 -7.92 -13.17
CA ASP A 290 -4.76 -8.55 -14.19
C ASP A 290 -5.53 -9.79 -13.67
N LYS A 291 -5.17 -10.30 -12.48
CA LYS A 291 -5.85 -11.42 -11.82
C LYS A 291 -6.85 -11.00 -10.74
N LEU A 292 -7.09 -9.69 -10.61
CA LEU A 292 -8.02 -9.15 -9.62
C LEU A 292 -9.42 -9.72 -9.83
N ALA A 293 -9.99 -10.31 -8.77
CA ALA A 293 -11.31 -10.91 -8.80
C ALA A 293 -12.00 -10.83 -7.44
N LEU A 294 -13.28 -10.45 -7.43
CA LEU A 294 -14.18 -10.80 -6.33
C LEU A 294 -14.73 -12.19 -6.57
N ILE A 295 -14.73 -13.01 -5.52
CA ILE A 295 -15.11 -14.42 -5.58
C ILE A 295 -16.25 -14.64 -4.57
N PRO A 296 -17.51 -14.47 -5.01
CA PRO A 296 -18.66 -14.64 -4.14
C PRO A 296 -18.60 -15.96 -3.38
N LEU A 297 -19.05 -15.97 -2.12
CA LEU A 297 -18.97 -17.08 -1.15
C LEU A 297 -17.59 -17.24 -0.50
N ALA A 298 -16.52 -17.26 -1.30
CA ALA A 298 -15.18 -17.43 -0.76
C ALA A 298 -14.75 -16.21 0.06
N ASP A 299 -15.10 -15.01 -0.39
CA ASP A 299 -14.79 -13.72 0.24
C ASP A 299 -15.54 -13.44 1.57
N LEU A 300 -16.35 -14.40 2.03
CA LEU A 300 -16.99 -14.37 3.37
C LEU A 300 -16.10 -14.97 4.45
N VAL A 301 -14.95 -15.55 4.10
CA VAL A 301 -14.03 -16.12 5.09
C VAL A 301 -13.30 -15.00 5.84
N ASN A 302 -13.33 -15.03 7.17
CA ASN A 302 -12.73 -14.00 8.00
C ASN A 302 -11.27 -14.31 8.38
N HIS A 303 -10.58 -13.32 8.92
CA HIS A 303 -9.19 -13.44 9.34
C HIS A 303 -9.03 -13.84 10.81
N SER A 304 -8.03 -14.69 11.09
CA SER A 304 -7.56 -14.98 12.46
C SER A 304 -6.03 -14.95 12.55
N ASP A 305 -5.49 -14.32 13.60
CA ASP A 305 -4.05 -14.31 13.90
C ASP A 305 -3.54 -15.63 14.51
N ASP A 306 -4.44 -16.50 14.98
CA ASP A 306 -4.06 -17.82 15.48
C ASP A 306 -3.48 -18.69 14.35
N ILE A 307 -3.75 -18.31 13.09
CA ILE A 307 -3.26 -18.99 11.90
C ILE A 307 -1.95 -18.33 11.46
N THR A 308 -0.84 -18.98 11.77
CA THR A 308 0.52 -18.49 11.47
C THR A 308 1.15 -19.16 10.24
N SER A 309 0.41 -20.02 9.55
CA SER A 309 0.91 -20.72 8.35
C SER A 309 0.99 -19.78 7.14
N LYS A 310 2.09 -19.87 6.39
CA LYS A 310 2.28 -19.21 5.09
C LYS A 310 1.64 -19.99 3.92
N GLU A 311 1.06 -21.16 4.18
CA GLU A 311 0.39 -21.95 3.15
C GLU A 311 -0.86 -21.24 2.63
N ALA A 312 -0.99 -21.16 1.30
CA ALA A 312 -2.17 -20.58 0.69
C ALA A 312 -3.41 -21.40 1.08
N SER A 313 -4.42 -20.72 1.63
CA SER A 313 -5.71 -21.33 1.97
C SER A 313 -6.63 -21.48 0.76
N TRP A 314 -6.13 -21.22 -0.45
CA TRP A 314 -6.90 -21.31 -1.68
C TRP A 314 -6.03 -21.70 -2.87
N GLU A 315 -6.67 -22.22 -3.91
CA GLU A 315 -6.05 -22.50 -5.21
C GLU A 315 -7.07 -22.34 -6.34
N ILE A 316 -6.59 -22.04 -7.55
CA ILE A 316 -7.41 -22.05 -8.77
C ILE A 316 -7.16 -23.37 -9.51
N LYS A 317 -8.22 -24.13 -9.74
CA LYS A 317 -8.19 -25.44 -10.40
C LYS A 317 -8.89 -25.39 -11.75
N GLY A 318 -8.43 -26.20 -12.69
CA GLY A 318 -9.22 -26.62 -13.84
C GLY A 318 -10.10 -27.82 -13.46
N LYS A 319 -11.36 -27.81 -13.87
CA LYS A 319 -12.38 -28.84 -13.64
C LYS A 319 -12.83 -29.42 -15.00
N GLY A 320 -13.15 -30.72 -15.00
CA GLY A 320 -13.53 -31.49 -16.20
C GLY A 320 -12.37 -32.16 -16.95
N LEU A 321 -12.67 -33.17 -17.78
CA LEU A 321 -11.68 -33.99 -18.51
C LEU A 321 -10.72 -33.21 -19.43
N PHE A 322 -11.08 -31.98 -19.80
CA PHE A 322 -10.28 -31.10 -20.66
C PHE A 322 -9.83 -29.80 -19.97
N GLY A 323 -10.07 -29.64 -18.65
CA GLY A 323 -9.65 -28.47 -17.88
C GLY A 323 -10.26 -27.14 -18.33
N ARG A 324 -11.45 -27.16 -18.96
CA ARG A 324 -12.11 -25.95 -19.50
C ARG A 324 -12.83 -25.12 -18.44
N ASP A 325 -13.29 -25.74 -17.37
CA ASP A 325 -14.03 -25.04 -16.31
C ASP A 325 -13.07 -24.63 -15.20
N VAL A 326 -12.89 -23.33 -14.98
CA VAL A 326 -12.02 -22.83 -13.92
C VAL A 326 -12.81 -22.64 -12.63
N VAL A 327 -12.24 -23.05 -11.49
CA VAL A 327 -12.87 -22.99 -10.16
C VAL A 327 -11.88 -22.47 -9.12
N PHE A 328 -12.35 -21.60 -8.24
CA PHE A 328 -11.62 -21.19 -7.03
C PHE A 328 -11.97 -22.15 -5.90
N SER A 329 -10.97 -22.75 -5.27
CA SER A 329 -11.14 -23.73 -4.20
C SER A 329 -10.54 -23.19 -2.90
N LEU A 330 -11.39 -22.86 -1.93
CA LEU A 330 -11.01 -22.43 -0.59
C LEU A 330 -10.86 -23.67 0.32
N ARG A 331 -9.82 -23.69 1.14
CA ARG A 331 -9.51 -24.76 2.09
C ARG A 331 -9.29 -24.19 3.50
N THR A 332 -9.62 -24.97 4.51
CA THR A 332 -9.31 -24.58 5.89
C THR A 332 -7.83 -24.85 6.21
N PRO A 333 -7.07 -23.88 6.74
CA PRO A 333 -5.67 -24.08 7.11
C PRO A 333 -5.48 -24.83 8.45
N VAL A 334 -6.57 -25.04 9.20
CA VAL A 334 -6.59 -25.68 10.52
C VAL A 334 -7.76 -26.66 10.64
N ASP A 335 -7.76 -27.49 11.68
CA ASP A 335 -8.92 -28.29 12.06
C ASP A 335 -10.01 -27.38 12.63
N VAL A 336 -11.27 -27.57 12.25
CA VAL A 336 -12.42 -26.75 12.67
C VAL A 336 -13.55 -27.65 13.14
N LYS A 337 -14.16 -27.37 14.29
CA LYS A 337 -15.30 -28.17 14.78
C LYS A 337 -16.61 -27.71 14.14
N SER A 338 -17.61 -28.60 14.17
CA SER A 338 -18.98 -28.25 13.78
C SER A 338 -19.49 -27.07 14.63
N GLY A 339 -20.07 -26.07 13.97
CA GLY A 339 -20.58 -24.86 14.58
C GLY A 339 -19.54 -23.75 14.80
N GLU A 340 -18.25 -24.01 14.61
CA GLU A 340 -17.20 -22.99 14.71
C GLU A 340 -17.03 -22.23 13.39
N GLN A 341 -16.58 -20.98 13.49
CA GLN A 341 -16.26 -20.16 12.33
C GLN A 341 -14.96 -20.63 11.65
N ILE A 342 -14.97 -20.62 10.33
CA ILE A 342 -13.82 -20.92 9.49
C ILE A 342 -13.07 -19.62 9.23
N TYR A 343 -11.78 -19.63 9.56
CA TYR A 343 -10.89 -18.49 9.38
C TYR A 343 -9.74 -18.82 8.44
N VAL A 344 -9.13 -17.78 7.88
CA VAL A 344 -7.86 -17.84 7.15
C VAL A 344 -6.90 -16.78 7.67
N GLN A 345 -5.67 -16.84 7.21
CA GLN A 345 -4.71 -15.76 7.43
C GLN A 345 -4.67 -14.84 6.21
N TYR A 346 -5.13 -13.58 6.35
CA TYR A 346 -5.17 -12.64 5.22
C TYR A 346 -3.76 -12.28 4.74
N ASP A 347 -2.90 -11.82 5.65
CA ASP A 347 -1.53 -11.45 5.34
C ASP A 347 -0.67 -11.40 6.60
N LEU A 348 0.38 -12.22 6.67
CA LEU A 348 1.31 -12.25 7.82
C LEU A 348 2.23 -11.05 7.85
N ASP A 349 2.49 -10.45 6.68
CA ASP A 349 3.51 -9.42 6.54
C ASP A 349 2.90 -8.01 6.67
N LYS A 350 1.57 -7.89 6.73
CA LYS A 350 0.87 -6.61 6.95
C LYS A 350 0.97 -6.10 8.38
N SER A 351 1.25 -4.81 8.49
CA SER A 351 1.17 -4.01 9.71
C SER A 351 -0.27 -3.72 10.15
N ASN A 352 -0.45 -3.29 11.40
CA ASN A 352 -1.75 -2.84 11.92
C ASN A 352 -2.28 -1.62 11.14
N ALA A 353 -1.42 -0.73 10.65
CA ALA A 353 -1.82 0.39 9.81
C ALA A 353 -2.42 -0.10 8.47
N GLU A 354 -1.80 -1.11 7.85
CA GLU A 354 -2.33 -1.70 6.62
C GLU A 354 -3.60 -2.50 6.86
N LEU A 355 -3.74 -3.20 7.99
CA LEU A 355 -4.97 -3.91 8.33
C LEU A 355 -6.14 -2.92 8.54
N ALA A 356 -5.90 -1.81 9.24
CA ALA A 356 -6.88 -0.76 9.45
C ALA A 356 -7.32 -0.15 8.11
N LEU A 357 -6.37 0.17 7.24
CA LEU A 357 -6.66 0.76 5.93
C LEU A 357 -7.34 -0.22 4.97
N ASP A 358 -6.92 -1.48 4.94
CA ASP A 358 -7.39 -2.44 3.93
C ASP A 358 -8.70 -3.11 4.31
N TYR A 359 -8.91 -3.38 5.60
CA TYR A 359 -10.01 -4.23 6.08
C TYR A 359 -10.90 -3.55 7.13
N GLY A 360 -10.38 -2.56 7.86
CA GLY A 360 -11.11 -1.91 8.96
C GLY A 360 -10.96 -2.62 10.31
N PHE A 361 -9.82 -3.26 10.56
CA PHE A 361 -9.52 -3.77 11.91
C PHE A 361 -8.02 -3.68 12.19
N THR A 362 -7.67 -3.65 13.48
CA THR A 362 -6.30 -3.84 13.97
C THR A 362 -6.26 -5.06 14.88
N LYS A 363 -5.05 -5.49 15.24
CA LYS A 363 -4.80 -6.62 16.12
C LYS A 363 -4.00 -6.19 17.32
N SER A 364 -4.30 -6.81 18.47
CA SER A 364 -3.63 -6.52 19.74
C SER A 364 -2.18 -7.01 19.80
N ASN A 365 -1.71 -7.74 18.78
CA ASN A 365 -0.35 -8.20 18.70
C ASN A 365 0.59 -7.05 18.29
N SER A 366 1.44 -6.62 19.21
CA SER A 366 2.40 -5.54 18.98
C SER A 366 3.46 -5.87 17.91
N SER A 367 3.62 -7.13 17.50
CA SER A 367 4.54 -7.48 16.40
C SER A 367 4.06 -6.99 15.03
N ARG A 368 2.82 -6.52 14.93
CA ARG A 368 2.29 -5.86 13.72
C ARG A 368 2.37 -4.33 13.79
N ASP A 369 2.82 -3.78 14.92
CA ASP A 369 3.02 -2.34 15.05
C ASP A 369 4.34 -1.97 14.36
N SER A 370 4.21 -1.35 13.20
CA SER A 370 5.33 -0.84 12.43
C SER A 370 5.23 0.66 12.20
N TYR A 371 6.39 1.26 11.95
CA TYR A 371 6.51 2.65 11.54
C TYR A 371 7.46 2.73 10.35
N THR A 372 6.98 3.19 9.19
CA THR A 372 7.84 3.32 8.00
C THR A 372 8.60 4.63 8.05
N LEU A 373 9.92 4.55 8.05
CA LEU A 373 10.82 5.70 7.91
C LEU A 373 11.08 5.99 6.44
N THR A 374 10.79 7.21 6.00
CA THR A 374 11.14 7.68 4.65
C THR A 374 12.42 8.51 4.72
N LEU A 375 13.43 8.07 3.97
CA LEU A 375 14.73 8.71 3.86
C LEU A 375 14.93 9.16 2.42
N GLU A 376 15.37 10.41 2.22
CA GLU A 376 15.53 11.00 0.89
C GLU A 376 16.88 11.70 0.75
N ILE A 377 17.53 11.50 -0.39
CA ILE A 377 18.70 12.27 -0.80
C ILE A 377 18.20 13.62 -1.31
N SER A 378 18.45 14.68 -0.55
CA SER A 378 18.03 16.03 -0.91
C SER A 378 18.70 16.49 -2.21
N GLU A 379 17.93 16.97 -3.19
CA GLU A 379 18.46 17.63 -4.41
C GLU A 379 19.38 18.83 -4.10
N SER A 380 19.26 19.40 -2.89
CA SER A 380 20.12 20.49 -2.43
C SER A 380 21.46 20.03 -1.84
N ASP A 381 21.67 18.73 -1.70
CA ASP A 381 22.95 18.17 -1.24
C ASP A 381 24.05 18.43 -2.28
N PRO A 382 25.20 19.02 -1.90
CA PRO A 382 26.32 19.24 -2.82
C PRO A 382 26.83 17.98 -3.53
N PHE A 383 26.53 16.80 -2.98
CA PHE A 383 26.93 15.50 -3.50
C PHE A 383 25.73 14.68 -3.99
N TYR A 384 24.62 15.32 -4.34
CA TYR A 384 23.37 14.67 -4.75
C TYR A 384 23.58 13.58 -5.81
N ASP A 385 24.20 13.92 -6.94
CA ASP A 385 24.37 12.99 -8.06
C ASP A 385 25.23 11.77 -7.67
N ASP A 386 26.31 11.97 -6.92
CA ASP A 386 27.19 10.89 -6.48
C ASP A 386 26.48 9.96 -5.48
N LYS A 387 25.73 10.54 -4.53
CA LYS A 387 24.96 9.76 -3.55
C LYS A 387 23.83 8.98 -4.22
N LEU A 388 23.12 9.61 -5.17
CA LEU A 388 22.05 8.95 -5.91
C LEU A 388 22.59 7.79 -6.74
N ASP A 389 23.70 7.98 -7.46
CA ASP A 389 24.35 6.91 -8.23
C ASP A 389 24.76 5.74 -7.32
N ILE A 390 25.32 6.01 -6.14
CA ILE A 390 25.65 4.97 -5.15
C ILE A 390 24.38 4.25 -4.67
N ALA A 391 23.30 4.96 -4.36
CA ALA A 391 22.04 4.34 -3.93
C ALA A 391 21.46 3.44 -5.02
N GLU A 392 21.39 3.93 -6.26
CA GLU A 392 20.86 3.20 -7.42
C GLU A 392 21.66 1.94 -7.74
N LEU A 393 23.00 2.01 -7.65
CA LEU A 393 23.87 0.85 -7.83
C LEU A 393 23.62 -0.27 -6.81
N ASN A 394 23.07 0.08 -5.65
CA ASN A 394 22.80 -0.86 -4.55
C ASN A 394 21.30 -1.17 -4.40
N GLY A 395 20.50 -0.86 -5.43
CA GLY A 395 19.09 -1.25 -5.49
C GLY A 395 18.15 -0.35 -4.69
N LEU A 396 18.61 0.82 -4.25
CA LEU A 396 17.80 1.85 -3.61
C LEU A 396 17.59 3.03 -4.57
N GLY A 397 16.68 3.94 -4.25
CA GLY A 397 16.44 5.15 -5.04
C GLY A 397 16.88 6.42 -4.32
N GLU A 398 16.52 7.55 -4.93
CA GLU A 398 16.55 8.87 -4.31
C GLU A 398 15.77 8.91 -2.99
N THR A 399 14.63 8.21 -2.95
CA THR A 399 13.84 7.98 -1.75
C THR A 399 13.88 6.49 -1.40
N ALA A 400 14.16 6.18 -0.14
CA ALA A 400 14.14 4.84 0.42
C ALA A 400 13.19 4.76 1.63
N TYR A 401 12.57 3.60 1.80
CA TYR A 401 11.57 3.34 2.84
C TYR A 401 12.02 2.17 3.70
N PHE A 402 11.96 2.34 5.02
CA PHE A 402 12.43 1.33 5.96
C PHE A 402 11.39 1.13 7.06
N ASP A 403 10.81 -0.07 7.13
CA ASP A 403 9.85 -0.42 8.16
C ASP A 403 10.55 -0.72 9.48
N LEU A 404 10.14 -0.02 10.53
CA LEU A 404 10.60 -0.24 11.89
C LEU A 404 9.54 -1.02 12.64
N VAL A 405 9.84 -2.25 13.04
CA VAL A 405 8.94 -3.11 13.81
C VAL A 405 9.37 -3.14 15.26
N LEU A 406 8.42 -2.98 16.18
CA LEU A 406 8.72 -3.00 17.61
C LEU A 406 9.30 -4.36 18.03
N GLY A 407 10.47 -4.34 18.67
CA GLY A 407 11.15 -5.55 19.15
C GLY A 407 12.09 -6.20 18.14
N GLU A 408 12.13 -5.72 16.90
CA GLU A 408 13.07 -6.17 15.87
C GLU A 408 14.32 -5.27 15.77
N SER A 409 15.39 -5.81 15.19
CA SER A 409 16.57 -5.02 14.85
C SER A 409 16.27 -4.07 13.69
N LEU A 410 16.90 -2.89 13.67
CA LEU A 410 16.81 -1.96 12.55
C LEU A 410 17.17 -2.64 11.22
N PRO A 411 16.48 -2.33 10.11
CA PRO A 411 16.84 -2.87 8.79
C PRO A 411 18.30 -2.53 8.46
N PRO A 412 19.16 -3.50 8.11
CA PRO A 412 20.59 -3.24 7.89
C PRO A 412 20.85 -2.16 6.82
N GLN A 413 20.08 -2.18 5.73
CA GLN A 413 20.18 -1.18 4.66
C GLN A 413 19.81 0.23 5.09
N MET A 414 18.99 0.39 6.15
CA MET A 414 18.62 1.71 6.68
C MET A 414 19.85 2.44 7.23
N LEU A 415 20.69 1.74 8.00
CA LEU A 415 21.90 2.34 8.58
C LEU A 415 22.90 2.72 7.47
N THR A 416 23.10 1.84 6.49
CA THR A 416 23.96 2.12 5.33
C THR A 416 23.47 3.35 4.56
N TYR A 417 22.17 3.47 4.34
CA TYR A 417 21.58 4.61 3.67
C TYR A 417 21.67 5.90 4.49
N LEU A 418 21.45 5.85 5.81
CA LEU A 418 21.64 7.02 6.69
C LEU A 418 23.08 7.53 6.69
N ARG A 419 24.06 6.62 6.67
CA ARG A 419 25.47 6.98 6.57
C ARG A 419 25.77 7.67 5.25
N LEU A 420 25.21 7.17 4.14
CA LEU A 420 25.29 7.83 2.82
C LEU A 420 24.68 9.23 2.85
N LEU A 421 23.51 9.39 3.45
CA LEU A 421 22.83 10.67 3.61
C LEU A 421 23.69 11.68 4.38
N CYS A 422 24.30 11.25 5.49
CA CYS A 422 25.17 12.09 6.32
C CYS A 422 26.62 12.15 5.79
N LEU A 423 26.93 11.49 4.67
CA LEU A 423 28.28 11.46 4.12
C LEU A 423 28.64 12.82 3.53
N GLY A 424 29.74 13.40 4.00
CA GLY A 424 30.21 14.72 3.59
C GLY A 424 31.43 15.15 4.39
N GLY A 425 31.82 16.42 4.28
CA GLY A 425 32.94 16.97 5.04
C GLY A 425 34.23 16.19 4.80
N THR A 426 34.85 15.69 5.88
CA THR A 426 36.08 14.90 5.82
C THR A 426 35.92 13.52 5.18
N ASP A 427 34.69 13.00 5.12
CA ASP A 427 34.39 11.65 4.60
C ASP A 427 33.97 11.68 3.13
N ALA A 428 33.87 12.88 2.52
CA ALA A 428 33.46 13.06 1.13
C ALA A 428 34.38 12.36 0.12
N PHE A 429 35.63 12.03 0.49
CA PHE A 429 36.54 11.28 -0.38
C PHE A 429 35.98 9.88 -0.75
N LEU A 430 35.09 9.32 0.06
CA LEU A 430 34.42 8.04 -0.23
C LEU A 430 33.44 8.13 -1.41
N LEU A 431 33.08 9.34 -1.83
CA LEU A 431 32.24 9.60 -3.01
C LEU A 431 33.05 9.66 -4.31
N GLU A 432 34.39 9.65 -4.23
CA GLU A 432 35.22 9.67 -5.43
C GLU A 432 35.04 8.40 -6.27
N ALA A 433 35.19 8.53 -7.60
CA ALA A 433 35.01 7.44 -8.55
C ALA A 433 35.86 6.18 -8.25
N LEU A 434 36.97 6.33 -7.52
CA LEU A 434 37.81 5.22 -7.06
C LEU A 434 37.04 4.26 -6.12
N PHE A 435 36.17 4.80 -5.27
CA PHE A 435 35.40 4.05 -4.28
C PHE A 435 34.00 3.69 -4.75
N ARG A 436 33.54 4.16 -5.91
CA ARG A 436 32.18 3.96 -6.44
C ARG A 436 31.61 2.55 -6.27
N ASN A 437 32.42 1.51 -6.51
CA ASN A 437 31.98 0.11 -6.41
C ASN A 437 32.23 -0.55 -5.04
N ALA A 438 32.90 0.15 -4.11
CA ALA A 438 33.29 -0.36 -2.79
C ALA A 438 32.68 0.44 -1.62
N VAL A 439 32.25 1.68 -1.88
CA VAL A 439 31.72 2.62 -0.88
C VAL A 439 30.56 2.02 -0.10
N TRP A 440 29.67 1.27 -0.75
CA TRP A 440 28.55 0.63 -0.05
C TRP A 440 29.02 -0.33 1.05
N GLY A 441 30.02 -1.16 0.77
CA GLY A 441 30.62 -2.05 1.77
C GLY A 441 31.34 -1.30 2.89
N HIS A 442 31.85 -0.09 2.63
CA HIS A 442 32.37 0.78 3.68
C HIS A 442 31.26 1.37 4.55
N LEU A 443 30.12 1.71 3.95
CA LEU A 443 28.94 2.24 4.65
C LEU A 443 28.19 1.17 5.48
N GLU A 444 28.42 -0.12 5.24
CA GLU A 444 27.92 -1.18 6.12
C GLU A 444 28.56 -1.15 7.52
N LEU A 445 29.75 -0.54 7.62
CA LEU A 445 30.46 -0.29 8.87
C LEU A 445 30.43 1.20 9.24
N PRO A 446 30.70 1.54 10.51
CA PRO A 446 30.83 2.93 10.91
C PRO A 446 31.89 3.67 10.09
N VAL A 447 31.52 4.82 9.51
CA VAL A 447 32.41 5.60 8.62
C VAL A 447 33.40 6.42 9.45
N SER A 448 32.89 7.26 10.34
CA SER A 448 33.65 8.15 11.21
C SER A 448 32.81 8.49 12.44
N PHE A 449 33.45 9.01 13.49
CA PHE A 449 32.73 9.47 14.68
C PHE A 449 31.71 10.57 14.33
N ASP A 450 32.11 11.54 13.50
CA ASP A 450 31.28 12.69 13.11
C ASP A 450 30.06 12.24 12.27
N ASN A 451 30.25 11.27 11.36
CA ASN A 451 29.15 10.70 10.58
C ASN A 451 28.16 9.94 11.48
N GLU A 452 28.66 9.11 12.40
CA GLU A 452 27.80 8.35 13.33
C GLU A 452 27.05 9.26 14.32
N GLU A 453 27.69 10.34 14.79
CA GLU A 453 27.02 11.35 15.61
C GLU A 453 25.92 12.08 14.80
N ALA A 454 26.20 12.41 13.54
CA ALA A 454 25.22 13.04 12.66
C ALA A 454 23.98 12.14 12.41
N ILE A 455 24.15 10.86 12.08
CA ILE A 455 23.00 9.96 11.87
C ILE A 455 22.16 9.82 13.15
N CYS A 456 22.81 9.73 14.33
CA CYS A 456 22.12 9.63 15.61
C CYS A 456 21.29 10.88 15.89
N GLN A 457 21.88 12.05 15.66
CA GLN A 457 21.21 13.33 15.88
C GLN A 457 20.03 13.53 14.92
N VAL A 458 20.20 13.14 13.66
CA VAL A 458 19.17 13.15 12.62
C VAL A 458 17.96 12.29 13.05
N ILE A 459 18.19 11.02 13.40
CA ILE A 459 17.12 10.10 13.80
C ILE A 459 16.44 10.56 15.10
N ARG A 460 17.21 11.00 16.11
CA ARG A 460 16.61 11.47 17.38
C ARG A 460 15.72 12.70 17.17
N ASN A 461 16.12 13.64 16.32
CA ASN A 461 15.32 14.83 16.05
C ASN A 461 14.05 14.48 15.26
N ALA A 462 14.19 13.60 14.26
CA ALA A 462 13.07 13.00 13.54
C ALA A 462 12.04 12.37 14.47
N CYS A 463 12.47 11.45 15.34
CA CYS A 463 11.58 10.78 16.30
C CYS A 463 10.90 11.79 17.24
N LYS A 464 11.63 12.78 17.76
CA LYS A 464 11.05 13.84 18.61
C LYS A 464 9.98 14.64 17.87
N SER A 465 10.24 15.00 16.61
CA SER A 465 9.29 15.74 15.79
C SER A 465 8.04 14.91 15.52
N ALA A 466 8.19 13.64 15.15
CA ALA A 466 7.07 12.74 14.90
C ALA A 466 6.22 12.54 16.17
N LEU A 467 6.86 12.27 17.32
CA LEU A 467 6.16 12.10 18.60
C LEU A 467 5.43 13.37 19.04
N SER A 468 5.93 14.56 18.70
CA SER A 468 5.26 15.83 19.02
C SER A 468 3.99 16.12 18.21
N ALA A 469 3.75 15.35 17.13
CA ALA A 469 2.56 15.51 16.30
C ALA A 469 1.31 14.83 16.88
N TYR A 470 1.49 13.91 17.83
CA TYR A 470 0.40 13.22 18.51
C TYR A 470 -0.23 14.15 19.55
N HIS A 471 -1.55 14.10 19.66
CA HIS A 471 -2.32 14.92 20.60
C HIS A 471 -2.56 14.23 21.96
N THR A 472 -2.19 12.96 22.07
CA THR A 472 -2.25 12.13 23.28
C THR A 472 -0.89 11.52 23.61
N THR A 473 -0.70 11.21 24.88
CA THR A 473 0.43 10.44 25.40
C THR A 473 0.16 8.94 25.36
N VAL A 474 1.21 8.13 25.47
CA VAL A 474 1.06 6.66 25.51
C VAL A 474 0.20 6.25 26.71
N GLU A 475 0.41 6.89 27.86
CA GLU A 475 -0.34 6.60 29.08
C GLU A 475 -1.83 6.90 28.94
N GLU A 476 -2.22 7.96 28.23
CA GLU A 476 -3.63 8.30 27.98
C GLU A 476 -4.34 7.31 27.06
N VAL A 477 -3.61 6.60 26.20
CA VAL A 477 -4.18 5.60 25.27
C VAL A 477 -4.38 4.24 25.96
N TYR A 478 -3.57 3.90 26.95
CA TYR A 478 -3.65 2.62 27.68
C TYR A 478 -4.49 2.67 28.96
N LEU A 479 -5.03 3.83 29.33
CA LEU A 479 -5.96 4.04 30.45
C LEU A 479 -7.40 4.04 29.98
#